data_AF-A0A3A8NAQ1-F1
#
_entry.id   AF-A0A3A8NAQ1-F1
#
_cell.length_a   1.000
_cell.length_b   1.000
_cell.length_c   1.000
_cell.angle_alpha   90.00
_cell.angle_beta   90.00
_cell.angle_gamma   90.00
#
_symmetry.space_group_name_H-M   'P 1'
#
loop_
_entity.id
_entity.type
_entity.pdbx_description
1 polymer ?
#
loop_
_entity_poly.entity_id
_entity_poly.type
_entity_poly.pdbx_seq_one_letter_code
_entity_poly.pdbx_strand_id
1 'polypeptide(L)'
;FKVARPWHIWLHARGLPGSHVVVPLEKNGEVAQEVLLDAAHLALHHSGAKGEPRGEVSYMPVKFVRKLKGAPPGQVTYAREKTFVVRMEPERLERLLKSRHGEPPPS
;
A
#
# COMPACT_ATOMS: atom_id res chain seq x y z
N PHE A 1 -0.30 12.68 -5.28
CA PHE A 1 -0.46 11.86 -6.50
C PHE A 1 0.30 12.39 -7.71
N LYS A 2 1.51 12.98 -7.56
CA LYS A 2 2.29 13.46 -8.72
C LYS A 2 3.11 12.37 -9.44
N VAL A 3 3.32 11.21 -8.81
CA VAL A 3 4.24 10.16 -9.32
C VAL A 3 3.52 8.88 -9.75
N ALA A 4 2.36 8.56 -9.16
CA ALA A 4 1.66 7.30 -9.42
C ALA A 4 0.86 7.34 -10.73
N ARG A 5 0.92 6.25 -11.50
CA ARG A 5 0.12 6.09 -12.72
C ARG A 5 -1.24 5.44 -12.43
N PRO A 6 -2.27 5.65 -13.28
CA PRO A 6 -3.63 5.19 -13.01
C PRO A 6 -3.78 3.66 -12.81
N TRP A 7 -2.86 2.86 -13.36
CA TRP A 7 -2.87 1.39 -13.27
C TRP A 7 -1.99 0.85 -12.13
N HIS A 8 -1.23 1.69 -11.43
CA HIS A 8 -0.52 1.26 -10.21
C HIS A 8 -1.54 0.85 -9.15
N ILE A 9 -1.13 -0.04 -8.26
CA ILE A 9 -1.96 -0.43 -7.12
C ILE A 9 -1.67 0.51 -5.96
N TRP A 10 -2.74 1.03 -5.36
CA TRP A 10 -2.71 1.81 -4.14
C TRP A 10 -3.23 0.94 -3.00
N LEU A 11 -2.58 1.05 -1.84
CA LEU A 11 -2.95 0.36 -0.61
C LEU A 11 -3.00 1.33 0.57
N HIS A 12 -3.86 1.01 1.53
CA HIS A 12 -3.99 1.75 2.78
C HIS A 12 -4.61 0.88 3.89
N ALA A 13 -4.22 1.14 5.13
CA ALA A 13 -4.79 0.48 6.30
C ALA A 13 -6.26 0.87 6.46
N ARG A 14 -7.17 -0.10 6.35
CA ARG A 14 -8.61 0.17 6.24
C ARG A 14 -9.14 0.82 7.52
N GLY A 15 -9.83 1.95 7.37
CA GLY A 15 -10.50 2.64 8.47
C GLY A 15 -9.57 3.35 9.46
N LEU A 16 -8.26 3.36 9.21
CA LEU A 16 -7.26 3.92 10.11
C LEU A 16 -6.46 5.04 9.43
N PRO A 17 -6.07 6.11 10.16
CA PRO A 17 -5.12 7.07 9.62
C PRO A 17 -3.79 6.36 9.34
N GLY A 18 -3.15 6.67 8.21
CA GLY A 18 -1.92 5.99 7.82
C GLY A 18 -1.39 6.40 6.46
N SER A 19 -0.24 5.84 6.12
CA SER A 19 0.45 6.12 4.87
C SER A 19 -0.24 5.46 3.68
N HIS A 20 -0.21 6.16 2.55
CA HIS A 20 -0.57 5.58 1.25
C HIS A 20 0.62 4.83 0.69
N VAL A 21 0.44 3.55 0.37
CA VAL A 21 1.45 2.73 -0.30
C VAL A 21 1.05 2.57 -1.76
N VAL A 22 2.02 2.68 -2.67
CA VAL A 22 1.79 2.49 -4.10
C VAL A 22 2.77 1.46 -4.63
N VAL A 23 2.25 0.44 -5.31
CA VAL A 23 3.02 -0.55 -6.06
C VAL A 23 3.00 -0.14 -7.54
N PRO A 24 4.16 0.28 -8.10
CA PRO A 24 4.29 0.51 -9.53
C PRO A 24 4.06 -0.78 -10.31
N LEU A 25 3.34 -0.68 -11.42
CA LEU A 25 3.06 -1.80 -12.32
C LEU A 25 3.23 -1.34 -13.76
N GLU A 26 3.51 -2.28 -14.64
CA GLU A 26 3.35 -2.08 -16.08
C GLU A 26 1.87 -1.94 -16.46
N LYS A 27 1.61 -1.35 -17.63
CA LYS A 27 0.24 -1.24 -18.14
C LYS A 27 -0.29 -2.65 -18.41
N ASN A 28 -1.45 -2.98 -17.82
CA ASN A 28 -2.06 -4.33 -17.83
C ASN A 28 -1.30 -5.40 -17.04
N GLY A 29 -0.29 -5.02 -16.24
CA GLY A 29 0.37 -5.95 -15.32
C GLY A 29 -0.53 -6.31 -14.15
N GLU A 30 -0.38 -7.53 -13.64
CA GLU A 30 -1.00 -7.99 -12.41
C GLU A 30 0.00 -7.90 -11.25
N VAL A 31 -0.48 -7.54 -10.07
CA VAL A 31 0.36 -7.52 -8.87
C VAL A 31 0.53 -8.94 -8.34
N ALA A 32 1.77 -9.38 -8.18
CA ALA A 32 2.06 -10.65 -7.52
C ALA A 32 1.61 -10.59 -6.05
N GLN A 33 1.09 -11.71 -5.54
CA GLN A 33 0.60 -11.79 -4.16
C GLN A 33 1.67 -11.38 -3.14
N GLU A 34 2.92 -11.81 -3.32
CA GLU A 34 4.02 -11.45 -2.41
C GLU A 34 4.30 -9.94 -2.37
N VAL A 35 4.21 -9.26 -3.51
CA VAL A 35 4.37 -7.80 -3.58
C VAL A 35 3.20 -7.09 -2.89
N LEU A 36 1.98 -7.63 -3.03
CA LEU A 36 0.81 -7.11 -2.35
C LEU A 36 0.93 -7.27 -0.82
N LEU A 37 1.44 -8.41 -0.35
CA LEU A 37 1.72 -8.66 1.06
C LEU A 37 2.80 -7.73 1.59
N ASP A 38 3.91 -7.56 0.87
CA ASP A 38 4.98 -6.63 1.25
C ASP A 38 4.46 -5.20 1.38
N ALA A 39 3.66 -4.75 0.41
CA ALA A 39 3.04 -3.43 0.44
C ALA A 39 2.03 -3.27 1.61
N ALA A 40 1.27 -4.33 1.93
CA ALA A 40 0.35 -4.33 3.06
C ALA A 40 1.06 -4.22 4.41
N HIS A 41 2.21 -4.91 4.58
CA HIS A 41 3.03 -4.78 5.79
C HIS A 41 3.52 -3.35 6.00
N LEU A 42 3.95 -2.68 4.92
CA LEU A 42 4.32 -1.27 4.97
C LEU A 42 3.12 -0.37 5.30
N ALA A 43 1.95 -0.62 4.70
CA ALA A 43 0.75 0.15 4.95
C ALA A 43 0.31 0.06 6.41
N LEU A 44 0.29 -1.15 6.99
CA LEU A 44 -0.06 -1.38 8.39
C LEU A 44 0.99 -0.78 9.33
N HIS A 45 2.28 -1.00 9.08
CA HIS A 45 3.36 -0.47 9.91
C HIS A 45 3.36 1.06 10.00
N HIS A 46 3.02 1.75 8.91
CA HIS A 46 2.94 3.21 8.85
C HIS A 46 1.51 3.75 9.03
N SER A 47 0.70 3.08 9.84
CA SER A 47 -0.68 3.48 10.17
C SER A 47 -0.95 3.43 11.67
N GLY A 48 -2.19 3.76 12.05
CA GLY A 48 -2.71 3.54 13.40
C GLY A 48 -2.71 2.07 13.86
N ALA A 49 -2.53 1.10 12.96
CA ALA A 49 -2.39 -0.33 13.29
C ALA A 49 -0.94 -0.74 13.65
N LYS A 50 -0.02 0.21 13.79
CA LYS A 50 1.39 -0.10 14.07
C LYS A 50 1.52 -0.90 15.37
N GLY A 51 2.12 -2.10 15.26
CA GLY A 51 2.34 -3.00 16.39
C GLY A 51 1.24 -4.08 16.56
N GLU A 52 0.13 -3.97 15.83
CA GLU A 52 -0.92 -4.98 15.84
C GLU A 52 -0.46 -6.27 15.15
N PRO A 53 -0.85 -7.46 15.65
CA PRO A 53 -0.46 -8.74 15.06
C PRO A 53 -1.17 -9.02 13.73
N ARG A 54 -2.24 -8.30 13.43
CA ARG A 54 -3.01 -8.40 12.19
C ARG A 54 -3.70 -7.07 11.88
N GLY A 55 -3.98 -6.83 10.60
CA GLY A 55 -4.73 -5.65 10.17
C GLY A 55 -5.43 -5.88 8.83
N GLU A 56 -6.49 -5.11 8.60
CA GLU A 56 -7.19 -5.11 7.32
C GLU A 56 -6.62 -4.02 6.41
N VAL A 57 -6.38 -4.37 5.15
CA VAL A 57 -5.83 -3.48 4.14
C VAL A 57 -6.78 -3.42 2.95
N SER A 58 -7.04 -2.19 2.49
CA SER A 58 -7.75 -1.93 1.25
C SER A 58 -6.75 -1.73 0.12
N TYR A 59 -7.02 -2.34 -1.04
CA TYR A 59 -6.21 -2.12 -2.25
C TYR A 59 -7.06 -1.97 -3.51
N MET A 60 -6.57 -1.14 -4.43
CA MET A 60 -7.24 -0.83 -5.70
C MET A 60 -6.28 -0.13 -6.68
N PRO A 61 -6.58 -0.15 -7.99
CA PRO A 61 -5.89 0.74 -8.93
C PRO A 61 -6.04 2.23 -8.57
N VAL A 62 -4.96 3.00 -8.71
CA VAL A 62 -4.90 4.45 -8.41
C VAL A 62 -5.98 5.25 -9.15
N LYS A 63 -6.41 4.82 -10.34
CA LYS A 63 -7.52 5.46 -11.08
C LYS A 63 -8.84 5.55 -10.30
N PHE A 64 -9.03 4.70 -9.29
CA PHE A 64 -10.21 4.71 -8.44
C PHE A 64 -10.02 5.54 -7.17
N VAL A 65 -8.83 6.10 -6.93
CA VAL A 65 -8.54 6.99 -5.81
C VAL A 65 -8.61 8.44 -6.29
N ARG A 66 -9.36 9.27 -5.56
CA ARG A 66 -9.56 10.69 -5.89
C ARG A 66 -9.25 11.56 -4.69
N LYS A 67 -8.52 12.64 -4.93
CA LYS A 67 -8.40 13.72 -3.95
C LYS A 67 -9.71 14.52 -3.95
N LEU A 68 -10.30 14.71 -2.78
CA LEU A 68 -11.48 15.58 -2.66
C LEU A 68 -11.03 17.06 -2.73
N LYS A 69 -11.71 17.86 -3.55
CA LYS A 69 -11.41 19.28 -3.70
C LYS A 69 -11.71 20.00 -2.39
N GLY A 70 -10.75 20.75 -1.86
CA GLY A 70 -10.88 21.46 -0.58
C GLY A 70 -10.63 20.61 0.67
N ALA A 71 -10.39 19.30 0.53
CA ALA A 71 -10.05 18.46 1.66
C ALA A 71 -8.60 18.69 2.14
N PRO A 72 -8.31 18.47 3.44
CA PRO A 72 -6.96 18.51 3.98
C PRO A 72 -5.95 17.65 3.18
N PRO A 73 -4.66 18.02 3.17
CA PRO A 73 -3.62 17.19 2.58
C PRO A 73 -3.67 15.75 3.09
N GLY A 74 -3.58 14.79 2.16
CA GLY A 74 -3.65 13.36 2.49
C GLY A 74 -5.06 12.77 2.51
N GLN A 75 -6.13 13.58 2.61
CA GLN A 75 -7.48 13.03 2.56
C GLN A 75 -7.88 12.66 1.12
N VAL A 76 -8.39 11.43 0.97
CA VAL A 76 -8.81 10.85 -0.31
C VAL A 76 -10.14 10.13 -0.16
N THR A 77 -10.86 10.03 -1.27
CA THR A 77 -11.98 9.11 -1.43
C THR A 77 -11.60 8.06 -2.46
N TYR A 78 -12.14 6.85 -2.33
CA TYR A 78 -11.87 5.76 -3.25
C TYR A 78 -13.09 4.86 -3.39
N ALA A 79 -13.12 4.07 -4.45
CA ALA A 79 -14.19 3.14 -4.76
C ALA A 79 -13.62 1.82 -5.28
N ARG A 80 -14.45 0.77 -5.31
CA ARG A 80 -14.08 -0.56 -5.83
C ARG A 80 -12.87 -1.16 -5.12
N GLU A 81 -12.75 -0.89 -3.82
CA GLU A 81 -11.73 -1.52 -3.01
C GLU A 81 -11.95 -3.02 -2.96
N LYS A 82 -10.84 -3.75 -2.99
CA LYS A 82 -10.77 -5.10 -2.46
C LYS A 82 -10.09 -5.02 -1.11
N THR A 83 -10.51 -5.84 -0.16
CA THR A 83 -9.90 -5.87 1.16
C THR A 83 -9.45 -7.26 1.52
N PHE A 84 -8.44 -7.33 2.36
CA PHE A 84 -7.92 -8.58 2.90
C PHE A 84 -7.27 -8.31 4.25
N VAL A 85 -7.22 -9.34 5.09
CA VAL A 85 -6.55 -9.31 6.39
C VAL A 85 -5.16 -9.90 6.24
N VAL A 86 -4.17 -9.22 6.81
CA VAL A 86 -2.78 -9.67 6.86
C VAL A 86 -2.40 -9.92 8.30
N ARG A 87 -1.75 -11.04 8.57
CA ARG A 87 -1.01 -11.26 9.81
C ARG A 87 0.39 -10.68 9.63
N MET A 88 0.84 -9.86 10.57
CA MET A 88 2.15 -9.24 10.50
C MET A 88 3.26 -10.27 10.69
N GLU A 89 4.20 -10.28 9.75
CA GLU A 89 5.42 -11.08 9.75
C GLU A 89 6.63 -10.17 10.04
N PRO A 90 7.20 -10.20 11.26
CA PRO A 90 8.28 -9.30 11.65
C PRO A 90 9.52 -9.39 10.74
N GLU A 91 9.93 -10.59 10.32
CA GLU A 91 11.10 -10.76 9.45
C GLU A 91 10.87 -10.15 8.07
N ARG A 92 9.65 -10.29 7.52
CA ARG A 92 9.26 -9.67 6.24
C ARG A 92 9.33 -8.15 6.34
N LEU A 93 8.75 -7.58 7.41
CA LEU A 93 8.76 -6.14 7.62
C LEU A 93 10.18 -5.61 7.80
N GLU A 94 11.02 -6.31 8.57
CA GLU A 94 12.41 -5.91 8.78
C GLU A 94 13.20 -5.86 7.47
N ARG A 95 13.04 -6.87 6.60
CA ARG A 95 13.64 -6.89 5.26
C ARG A 95 13.24 -5.66 4.44
N LEU A 96 11.95 -5.30 4.45
CA LEU A 96 11.41 -4.16 3.71
C LEU A 96 11.91 -2.81 4.23
N LEU A 97 12.11 -2.68 5.55
CA LEU A 97 12.62 -1.45 6.15
C LEU A 97 14.14 -1.29 5.96
N LYS A 98 14.88 -2.40 5.87
CA LYS A 98 16.31 -2.42 5.57
C LYS A 98 16.62 -2.11 4.11
N SER A 99 15.72 -2.47 3.18
CA SER A 99 15.85 -2.11 1.77
C SER A 99 15.61 -0.61 1.58
N ARG A 100 16.63 0.21 1.83
CA ARG A 100 16.65 1.62 1.43
C ARG A 100 17.50 1.76 0.18
N HIS A 101 16.81 2.09 -0.92
CA HIS A 101 17.31 2.51 -2.24
C HIS A 101 17.83 1.43 -3.20
N GLY A 102 17.14 1.29 -4.33
CA GLY A 102 17.75 1.18 -5.67
C GLY A 102 18.48 -0.10 -6.06
N GLU A 103 18.70 -1.05 -5.16
CA GLU A 103 19.47 -2.24 -5.48
C GLU A 103 18.55 -3.34 -6.06
N PRO A 104 18.79 -3.82 -7.30
CA PRO A 104 18.04 -4.94 -7.84
C PRO A 104 18.32 -6.20 -7.02
N PRO A 105 17.36 -7.14 -6.93
CA PRO A 105 17.56 -8.39 -6.20
C PRO A 105 18.79 -9.14 -6.76
N PRO A 106 19.58 -9.81 -5.91
CA PRO A 106 20.70 -10.62 -6.38
C PRO A 106 20.20 -11.74 -7.32
N SER A 107 21.00 -12.00 -8.36
CA SER A 107 20.75 -13.00 -9.41
C SER A 107 20.74 -14.43 -8.89
#